data_AF-A0A8J4WBA0-F1
#
_entry.id   AF-A0A8J4WBA0-F1
#
_cell.length_a   1.000
_cell.length_b   1.000
_cell.length_c   1.000
_cell.angle_alpha   90.00
_cell.angle_beta   90.00
_cell.angle_gamma   90.00
#
_symmetry.space_group_name_H-M   'P 1'
#
loop_
_entity.id
_entity.type
_entity.pdbx_description
1 polymer ?
#
loop_
_entity_poly.entity_id
_entity_poly.type
_entity_poly.pdbx_seq_one_letter_code
_entity_poly.pdbx_strand_id
1 'polypeptide(L)'
;MSETKALWAPVKWAQRREALYVTVDLPDVKDEKVTLSSKNLTFKGTSNGQLYEVALDFFKEVDADAKDSIWAKTDRNLHFHIVKKDQEEEFWPRLLADKNLEKTNVKVDWSKFVDEDEEEEQGGFDMSALNGAGGFDINQMMAAQNAAGMMEEGSDSDDEDMPDLDPNDK
;
A
#
# COMPACT_ATOMS: atom_id res chain seq x y z
N MET A 1 -17.51 43.73 8.30
CA MET A 1 -17.42 42.40 7.65
C MET A 1 -16.44 41.62 8.50
N SER A 2 -16.91 40.70 9.35
CA SER A 2 -16.00 39.88 10.15
C SER A 2 -15.33 38.88 9.22
N GLU A 3 -14.02 38.98 9.02
CA GLU A 3 -13.24 37.91 8.40
C GLU A 3 -13.35 36.68 9.32
N THR A 4 -14.12 35.69 8.89
CA THR A 4 -14.15 34.38 9.56
C THR A 4 -12.80 33.73 9.33
N LYS A 5 -11.89 33.92 10.28
CA LYS A 5 -10.55 33.32 10.27
C LYS A 5 -10.69 31.80 10.23
N ALA A 6 -10.28 31.18 9.12
CA ALA A 6 -10.22 29.73 9.01
C ALA A 6 -9.18 29.17 9.99
N LEU A 7 -9.53 28.08 10.65
CA LEU A 7 -8.62 27.35 11.54
C LEU A 7 -7.91 26.24 10.77
N TRP A 8 -6.70 25.91 11.21
CA TRP A 8 -6.00 24.76 10.66
C TRP A 8 -6.55 23.46 11.27
N ALA A 9 -6.90 22.49 10.44
CA ALA A 9 -7.41 21.20 10.90
C ALA A 9 -6.28 20.28 11.36
N PRO A 10 -6.47 19.46 12.40
CA PRO A 10 -5.49 18.43 12.76
C PRO A 10 -5.33 17.41 11.62
N VAL A 11 -4.10 17.22 11.15
CA VAL A 11 -3.77 16.27 10.07
C VAL A 11 -2.87 15.17 10.61
N LYS A 12 -3.18 13.94 10.21
CA LYS A 12 -2.33 12.77 10.40
C LYS A 12 -1.89 12.21 9.05
N TRP A 13 -0.72 11.62 8.97
CA TRP A 13 -0.24 11.00 7.73
C TRP A 13 0.54 9.72 7.98
N ALA A 14 0.47 8.81 7.02
CA ALA A 14 1.32 7.64 6.90
C ALA A 14 1.63 7.43 5.42
N GLN A 15 2.53 6.51 5.12
CA GLN A 15 2.84 6.15 3.75
C GLN A 15 3.08 4.64 3.65
N ARG A 16 3.00 4.17 2.41
CA ARG A 16 3.44 2.86 1.93
C ARG A 16 4.39 3.08 0.76
N ARG A 17 4.97 2.01 0.23
CA ARG A 17 5.84 2.09 -0.94
C ARG A 17 5.22 2.90 -2.08
N GLU A 18 3.99 2.58 -2.45
CA GLU A 18 3.31 3.15 -3.63
C GLU A 18 2.36 4.33 -3.33
N ALA A 19 1.96 4.53 -2.06
CA ALA A 19 0.89 5.47 -1.72
C ALA A 19 1.13 6.26 -0.43
N LEU A 20 0.44 7.39 -0.31
CA LEU A 20 0.36 8.25 0.86
C LEU A 20 -1.05 8.17 1.44
N TYR A 21 -1.12 8.07 2.76
CA TYR A 21 -2.37 8.08 3.51
C TYR A 21 -2.41 9.35 4.33
N VAL A 22 -3.32 10.26 3.99
CA VAL A 22 -3.55 11.50 4.77
C VAL A 22 -4.90 11.39 5.45
N THR A 23 -4.99 11.80 6.70
CA THR A 23 -6.23 11.82 7.48
C THR A 23 -6.42 13.20 8.09
N VAL A 24 -7.51 13.87 7.73
CA VAL A 24 -7.94 15.12 8.38
C VAL A 24 -8.89 14.73 9.50
N ASP A 25 -8.46 14.95 10.75
CA ASP A 25 -9.13 14.48 11.96
C ASP A 25 -10.20 15.48 12.42
N LEU A 26 -11.19 15.71 11.55
CA LEU A 26 -12.33 16.59 11.81
C LEU A 26 -13.64 15.81 11.76
N PRO A 27 -14.45 15.86 12.82
CA PRO A 27 -15.79 15.27 12.82
C PRO A 27 -16.81 16.20 12.14
N ASP A 28 -17.91 15.61 11.67
CA ASP A 28 -19.11 16.33 11.21
C ASP A 28 -18.82 17.46 10.20
N VAL A 29 -17.86 17.23 9.29
CA VAL A 29 -17.52 18.21 8.26
C VAL A 29 -18.70 18.41 7.31
N LYS A 30 -18.95 19.66 6.94
CA LYS A 30 -19.94 20.10 5.96
C LYS A 30 -19.31 21.04 4.96
N ASP A 31 -19.92 21.15 3.78
CA ASP A 31 -19.45 22.01 2.69
C ASP A 31 -17.98 21.75 2.33
N GLU A 32 -17.58 20.48 2.31
CA GLU A 32 -16.23 20.09 2.00
C GLU A 32 -15.85 20.42 0.55
N LYS A 33 -14.68 21.02 0.39
CA LYS A 33 -14.04 21.26 -0.90
C LYS A 33 -12.64 20.72 -0.83
N VAL A 34 -12.40 19.65 -1.59
CA VAL A 34 -11.09 19.02 -1.75
C VAL A 34 -10.57 19.34 -3.14
N THR A 35 -9.32 19.80 -3.22
CA THR A 35 -8.60 19.92 -4.49
C THR A 35 -7.26 19.22 -4.33
N LEU A 36 -7.10 18.11 -5.06
CA LEU A 36 -5.83 17.40 -5.17
C LEU A 36 -5.17 17.81 -6.49
N SER A 37 -3.92 18.22 -6.41
CA SER A 37 -3.04 18.52 -7.54
C SER A 37 -1.80 17.64 -7.45
N SER A 38 -0.99 17.59 -8.52
CA SER A 38 0.22 16.74 -8.56
C SER A 38 1.27 17.04 -7.49
N LYS A 39 1.16 18.16 -6.76
CA LYS A 39 2.11 18.54 -5.69
C LYS A 39 1.47 19.19 -4.48
N ASN A 40 0.14 19.31 -4.47
CA ASN A 40 -0.56 20.02 -3.41
C ASN A 40 -1.92 19.37 -3.15
N LEU A 41 -2.29 19.28 -1.88
CA LEU A 41 -3.64 18.97 -1.44
C LEU A 41 -4.19 20.16 -0.65
N THR A 42 -5.32 20.69 -1.11
CA THR A 42 -6.09 21.68 -0.35
C THR A 42 -7.44 21.12 0.06
N PHE A 43 -7.79 21.34 1.31
CA PHE A 43 -9.08 21.00 1.88
C PHE A 43 -9.66 22.23 2.57
N LYS A 44 -10.95 22.49 2.34
CA LYS A 44 -11.75 23.46 3.10
C LYS A 44 -13.05 22.80 3.52
N GLY A 45 -13.51 23.09 4.72
CA GLY A 45 -14.78 22.56 5.21
C GLY A 45 -15.19 23.20 6.52
N THR A 46 -16.46 23.08 6.87
CA THR A 46 -17.01 23.61 8.12
C THR A 46 -17.28 22.47 9.09
N SER A 47 -16.73 22.52 10.29
CA SER A 47 -17.03 21.57 11.37
C SER A 47 -17.50 22.34 12.60
N ASN A 48 -18.60 21.90 13.21
CA ASN A 48 -19.18 22.54 14.41
C ASN A 48 -19.37 24.07 14.30
N GLY A 49 -19.68 24.57 13.10
CA GLY A 49 -19.87 25.99 12.83
C GLY A 49 -18.57 26.81 12.69
N GLN A 50 -17.41 26.16 12.69
CA GLN A 50 -16.11 26.78 12.44
C GLN A 50 -15.57 26.36 11.07
N LEU A 51 -15.01 27.32 10.34
CA LEU A 51 -14.37 27.08 9.06
C LEU A 51 -12.96 26.54 9.29
N TYR A 52 -12.63 25.44 8.63
CA TYR A 52 -11.32 24.83 8.63
C TYR A 52 -10.72 24.83 7.23
N GLU A 53 -9.41 25.02 7.17
CA GLU A 53 -8.62 24.96 5.95
C GLU A 53 -7.31 24.21 6.19
N VAL A 54 -6.91 23.41 5.21
CA VAL A 54 -5.65 22.68 5.16
C VAL A 54 -5.06 22.85 3.78
N ALA A 55 -3.77 23.17 3.71
CA ALA A 55 -3.02 23.29 2.47
C ALA A 55 -1.67 22.57 2.63
N LEU A 56 -1.55 21.40 2.01
CA LEU A 56 -0.38 20.53 2.10
C LEU A 56 0.39 20.58 0.79
N ASP A 57 1.55 21.21 0.79
CA ASP A 57 2.51 21.14 -0.31
C ASP A 57 3.41 19.92 -0.14
N PHE A 58 3.23 18.93 -1.00
CA PHE A 58 3.92 17.65 -0.93
C PHE A 58 5.43 17.81 -1.16
N PHE A 59 6.19 16.94 -0.51
CA PHE A 59 7.64 16.89 -0.64
C PHE A 59 8.06 16.54 -2.09
N LYS A 60 7.37 15.59 -2.71
CA LYS A 60 7.53 15.22 -4.13
C LYS A 60 6.19 15.18 -4.85
N GLU A 61 6.22 14.83 -6.13
CA GLU A 61 5.02 14.74 -6.96
C GLU A 61 4.20 13.48 -6.64
N VAL A 62 2.89 13.64 -6.74
CA VAL A 62 1.87 12.59 -6.62
C VAL A 62 1.09 12.49 -7.91
N ASP A 63 0.48 11.33 -8.14
CA ASP A 63 -0.43 11.14 -9.25
C ASP A 63 -1.86 11.48 -8.81
N ALA A 64 -2.29 12.70 -9.10
CA ALA A 64 -3.64 13.17 -8.78
C ALA A 64 -4.72 12.57 -9.70
N ASP A 65 -4.34 12.09 -10.89
CA ASP A 65 -5.23 11.53 -11.90
C ASP A 65 -5.35 9.99 -11.79
N ALA A 66 -4.49 9.37 -10.99
CA ALA A 66 -4.58 7.95 -10.68
C ALA A 66 -5.96 7.59 -10.12
N LYS A 67 -6.51 6.46 -10.59
CA LYS A 67 -7.84 5.98 -10.17
C LYS A 67 -7.91 5.68 -8.67
N ASP A 68 -6.78 5.30 -8.09
CA ASP A 68 -6.68 4.98 -6.67
C ASP A 68 -6.44 6.22 -5.80
N SER A 69 -6.11 7.38 -6.40
CA SER A 69 -6.01 8.67 -5.69
C SER A 69 -7.39 9.21 -5.33
N ILE A 70 -8.01 8.60 -4.32
CA ILE A 70 -9.37 8.88 -3.87
C ILE A 70 -9.38 9.43 -2.44
N TRP A 71 -10.49 10.05 -2.08
CA TRP A 71 -10.74 10.45 -0.71
C TRP A 71 -12.15 10.00 -0.28
N ALA A 72 -12.28 9.70 1.00
CA ALA A 72 -13.52 9.27 1.62
C ALA A 72 -13.75 10.07 2.89
N LYS A 73 -14.97 10.57 3.05
CA LYS A 73 -15.41 11.26 4.26
C LYS A 73 -16.18 10.29 5.15
N THR A 74 -15.83 10.26 6.42
CA THR A 74 -16.59 9.60 7.48
C THR A 74 -17.21 10.65 8.40
N ASP A 75 -18.04 10.22 9.35
CA ASP A 75 -18.61 11.13 10.36
C ASP A 75 -17.55 11.70 11.31
N ARG A 76 -16.38 11.03 11.43
CA ARG A 76 -15.34 11.40 12.39
C ARG A 76 -14.12 12.07 11.76
N ASN A 77 -13.82 11.76 10.52
CA ASN A 77 -12.60 12.19 9.85
C ASN A 77 -12.71 12.02 8.33
N LEU A 78 -11.77 12.63 7.61
CA LEU A 78 -11.62 12.45 6.17
C LEU A 78 -10.33 11.70 5.90
N HIS A 79 -10.41 10.66 5.08
CA HIS A 79 -9.29 9.85 4.65
C HIS A 79 -8.97 10.13 3.19
N PHE A 80 -7.69 10.24 2.89
CA PHE A 80 -7.16 10.44 1.56
C PHE A 80 -6.18 9.30 1.28
N HIS A 81 -6.37 8.61 0.17
CA HIS A 81 -5.41 7.71 -0.42
C HIS A 81 -4.85 8.41 -1.66
N ILE A 82 -3.55 8.61 -1.72
CA ILE A 82 -2.90 9.39 -2.79
C ILE A 82 -1.74 8.58 -3.32
N VAL A 83 -1.80 8.20 -4.59
CA VAL A 83 -0.75 7.42 -5.25
C VAL A 83 0.47 8.30 -5.50
N LYS A 84 1.65 7.79 -5.15
CA LYS A 84 2.92 8.45 -5.46
C LYS A 84 3.19 8.33 -6.95
N LYS A 85 3.73 9.39 -7.56
CA LYS A 85 4.08 9.36 -8.99
C LYS A 85 5.22 8.38 -9.27
N ASP A 86 6.23 8.39 -8.40
CA ASP A 86 7.37 7.49 -8.47
C ASP A 86 7.20 6.39 -7.40
N GLN A 87 6.72 5.21 -7.81
CA GLN A 87 6.46 4.06 -6.93
C GLN A 87 7.71 3.20 -6.66
N GLU A 88 8.76 3.38 -7.46
CA GLU A 88 10.03 2.66 -7.33
C GLU A 88 11.01 3.35 -6.36
N GLU A 89 10.67 4.54 -5.86
CA GLU A 89 11.53 5.32 -4.99
C GLU A 89 11.39 4.96 -3.51
N GLU A 90 12.47 5.18 -2.74
CA GLU A 90 12.49 5.00 -1.29
C GLU A 90 11.41 5.82 -0.56
N PHE A 91 11.08 5.37 0.65
CA PHE A 91 10.14 6.03 1.56
C PHE A 91 10.45 7.52 1.71
N TRP A 92 9.41 8.36 1.70
CA TRP A 92 9.61 9.80 1.83
C TRP A 92 10.03 10.12 3.26
N PRO A 93 11.12 10.86 3.49
CA PRO A 93 11.55 11.22 4.85
C PRO A 93 10.58 12.21 5.54
N ARG A 94 9.64 12.78 4.78
CA ARG A 94 8.63 13.74 5.21
C ARG A 94 7.50 13.84 4.18
N LEU A 95 6.31 14.25 4.62
CA LEU A 95 5.16 14.47 3.74
C LEU A 95 5.28 15.79 2.97
N LEU A 96 5.70 16.86 3.65
CA LEU A 96 5.64 18.22 3.13
C LEU A 96 7.01 18.77 2.74
N ALA A 97 7.00 19.68 1.76
CA ALA A 97 8.17 20.48 1.43
C ALA A 97 8.57 21.41 2.61
N ASP A 98 7.58 22.00 3.28
CA ASP A 98 7.77 22.85 4.46
C ASP A 98 7.85 22.03 5.76
N LYS A 99 9.07 21.92 6.30
CA LYS A 99 9.37 21.21 7.55
C LYS A 99 8.74 21.85 8.79
N ASN A 100 8.55 23.16 8.81
CA ASN A 100 8.00 23.86 9.98
C ASN A 100 6.49 23.65 10.06
N LEU A 101 5.82 23.72 8.91
CA LEU A 101 4.40 23.41 8.80
C LEU A 101 4.15 21.97 9.22
N GLU A 102 4.91 21.02 8.69
CA GLU A 102 4.79 19.61 9.03
C GLU A 102 4.92 19.37 10.53
N LYS A 103 6.01 19.86 11.16
CA LYS A 103 6.25 19.64 12.60
C LYS A 103 5.17 20.21 13.51
N THR A 104 4.51 21.29 13.09
CA THR A 104 3.52 21.99 13.93
C THR A 104 2.12 21.42 13.74
N ASN A 105 1.78 21.06 12.51
CA ASN A 105 0.40 20.89 12.07
C ASN A 105 0.08 19.49 11.52
N VAL A 106 1.09 18.65 11.31
CA VAL A 106 0.97 17.30 10.78
C VAL A 106 1.59 16.31 11.76
N LYS A 107 0.88 15.22 12.04
CA LYS A 107 1.34 14.14 12.92
C LYS A 107 1.45 12.82 12.16
N VAL A 108 2.33 11.93 12.60
CA VAL A 108 2.37 10.57 12.05
C VAL A 108 1.13 9.80 12.51
N ASP A 109 0.48 9.10 11.59
CA ASP A 109 -0.62 8.17 11.85
C ASP A 109 -0.07 6.80 12.24
N TRP A 110 0.29 6.64 13.51
CA TRP A 110 0.81 5.38 14.05
C TRP A 110 -0.13 4.18 13.88
N SER A 111 -1.42 4.40 13.59
CA SER A 111 -2.37 3.32 13.33
C SER A 111 -2.24 2.71 11.92
N LYS A 112 -1.66 3.47 10.97
CA LYS A 112 -1.45 3.05 9.58
C LYS A 112 0.02 2.99 9.17
N PHE A 113 0.89 3.52 10.02
CA PHE A 113 2.33 3.48 9.85
C PHE A 113 2.79 2.02 9.82
N VAL A 114 3.54 1.69 8.77
CA VAL A 114 4.24 0.42 8.63
C VAL A 114 5.65 0.77 8.23
N ASP A 115 6.60 0.18 8.95
CA ASP A 115 8.02 0.35 8.68
C ASP A 115 8.40 -0.39 7.39
N GLU A 116 9.44 0.10 6.72
CA GLU A 116 9.93 -0.38 5.43
C GLU A 116 10.21 -1.88 5.41
N ASP A 117 10.78 -2.41 6.51
CA ASP A 117 11.09 -3.84 6.67
C ASP A 117 9.82 -4.72 6.83
N GLU A 118 8.74 -4.18 7.41
CA GLU A 118 7.48 -4.92 7.62
C GLU A 118 6.62 -4.99 6.33
N GLU A 119 6.81 -4.06 5.40
CA GLU A 119 6.14 -4.10 4.08
C GLU A 119 6.73 -5.20 3.18
N GLU A 120 8.03 -5.46 3.26
CA GLU A 120 8.67 -6.59 2.54
C GLU A 120 8.21 -7.95 3.09
N GLU A 121 7.98 -8.09 4.41
CA GLU A 121 7.49 -9.34 5.00
C GLU A 121 6.03 -9.66 4.64
N GLN A 122 5.18 -8.67 4.39
CA GLN A 122 3.80 -8.90 3.93
C GLN A 122 3.70 -9.32 2.45
N GLY A 123 4.82 -9.32 1.71
CA GLY A 123 4.95 -9.96 0.40
C GLY A 123 5.04 -11.49 0.47
N GLY A 124 5.21 -12.07 1.66
CA GLY A 124 5.11 -13.50 1.92
C GLY A 124 3.79 -13.80 2.62
N PHE A 125 2.82 -14.33 1.89
CA PHE A 125 1.66 -14.98 2.51
C PHE A 125 2.19 -16.02 3.52
N ASP A 126 2.02 -15.75 4.80
CA ASP A 126 2.44 -16.63 5.88
C ASP A 126 1.66 -17.95 5.80
N MET A 127 2.20 -18.91 5.05
CA MET A 127 1.73 -20.28 5.01
C MET A 127 1.83 -20.98 6.39
N SER A 128 2.46 -20.36 7.39
CA SER A 128 2.43 -20.86 8.77
C SER A 128 1.05 -20.70 9.41
N ALA A 129 0.26 -19.70 9.00
CA ALA A 129 -1.14 -19.56 9.45
C ALA A 129 -2.04 -20.69 8.90
N LEU A 130 -1.66 -21.32 7.79
CA LEU A 130 -2.33 -22.52 7.26
C LEU A 130 -1.92 -23.81 7.99
N ASN A 131 -0.80 -23.81 8.72
CA ASN A 131 -0.36 -24.95 9.51
C ASN A 131 -1.17 -25.14 10.82
N GLY A 132 -1.96 -24.13 11.21
CA GLY A 132 -2.81 -24.18 12.41
C GLY A 132 -4.28 -24.55 12.16
N ALA A 133 -4.73 -24.55 10.90
CA ALA A 133 -6.15 -24.67 10.54
C ALA A 133 -6.44 -25.94 9.74
N GLY A 134 -6.34 -27.09 10.41
CA GLY A 134 -6.99 -28.32 9.96
C GLY A 134 -6.12 -29.26 9.14
N GLY A 135 -5.33 -30.08 9.84
CA GLY A 135 -5.12 -31.49 9.51
C GLY A 135 -4.38 -31.85 8.22
N PHE A 136 -3.86 -30.90 7.44
CA PHE A 136 -3.01 -31.18 6.28
C PHE A 136 -1.55 -30.90 6.64
N ASP A 137 -0.89 -31.92 7.15
CA ASP A 137 0.54 -31.90 7.47
C ASP A 137 1.34 -31.88 6.15
N ILE A 138 1.79 -30.70 5.73
CA ILE A 138 2.62 -30.51 4.52
C ILE A 138 3.92 -31.32 4.63
N ASN A 139 4.42 -31.57 5.84
CA ASN A 139 5.58 -32.43 6.06
C ASN A 139 5.27 -33.89 5.71
N GLN A 140 4.04 -34.34 5.95
CA GLN A 140 3.55 -35.65 5.51
C GLN A 140 3.30 -35.70 4.00
N MET A 141 2.85 -34.60 3.37
CA MET A 141 2.67 -34.54 1.91
C MET A 141 4.01 -34.49 1.16
N MET A 142 5.00 -33.76 1.69
CA MET A 142 6.36 -33.72 1.15
C MET A 142 7.09 -35.05 1.39
N ALA A 143 6.88 -35.70 2.54
CA ALA A 143 7.36 -37.06 2.80
C ALA A 143 6.67 -38.11 1.92
N ALA A 144 5.37 -37.97 1.63
CA ALA A 144 4.63 -38.85 0.73
C ALA A 144 5.05 -38.65 -0.73
N GLN A 145 5.38 -37.42 -1.15
CA GLN A 145 5.89 -37.13 -2.49
C GLN A 145 7.35 -37.59 -2.64
N ASN A 146 8.15 -37.51 -1.58
CA ASN A 146 9.51 -38.06 -1.53
C ASN A 146 9.51 -39.60 -1.43
N ALA A 147 8.51 -40.21 -0.77
CA ALA A 147 8.32 -41.65 -0.74
C ALA A 147 7.73 -42.21 -2.06
N ALA A 148 6.86 -41.45 -2.74
CA ALA A 148 6.34 -41.79 -4.06
C ALA A 148 7.39 -41.67 -5.17
N GLY A 149 8.39 -40.78 -5.01
CA GLY A 149 9.55 -40.70 -5.89
C GLY A 149 10.60 -41.79 -5.69
N MET A 150 10.44 -42.66 -4.68
CA MET A 150 11.34 -43.78 -4.37
C MET A 150 10.69 -45.16 -4.58
N MET A 151 9.47 -45.20 -5.14
CA MET A 151 8.79 -46.44 -5.57
C MET A 151 8.74 -46.61 -7.10
N GLU A 152 9.60 -45.90 -7.84
CA GLU A 152 9.85 -46.15 -9.26
C GLU A 152 11.33 -46.51 -9.49
N GLU A 153 11.84 -47.48 -8.74
CA GLU A 153 12.95 -48.32 -9.21
C GLU A 153 12.60 -49.79 -8.99
N GLY A 154 12.13 -50.43 -10.06
CA GLY A 154 11.97 -51.88 -10.09
C GLY A 154 11.23 -52.40 -11.32
N SER A 155 12.00 -52.81 -12.33
CA SER A 155 11.63 -53.60 -13.53
C SER A 155 11.36 -52.76 -14.78
N ASP A 156 12.34 -52.53 -15.67
CA ASP A 156 13.03 -53.48 -16.58
C ASP A 156 12.08 -54.05 -17.65
N SER A 157 12.11 -53.47 -18.86
CA SER A 157 11.95 -54.06 -20.21
C SER A 157 11.77 -52.91 -21.22
N ASP A 158 12.79 -52.53 -21.99
CA ASP A 158 13.14 -53.08 -23.30
C ASP A 158 12.30 -52.48 -24.46
N ASP A 159 13.04 -51.78 -25.32
CA ASP A 159 12.90 -51.72 -26.78
C ASP A 159 12.00 -50.66 -27.48
N GLU A 160 12.64 -50.03 -28.49
CA GLU A 160 12.11 -49.31 -29.68
C GLU A 160 11.40 -47.96 -29.43
N ASP A 161 11.90 -46.79 -29.86
CA ASP A 161 12.28 -46.42 -31.23
C ASP A 161 13.09 -45.09 -31.17
N MET A 162 14.41 -45.15 -31.42
CA MET A 162 15.20 -43.93 -31.65
C MET A 162 14.98 -43.45 -33.09
N PRO A 163 14.77 -42.15 -33.33
CA PRO A 163 14.54 -41.62 -34.66
C PRO A 163 15.78 -41.79 -35.56
N ASP A 164 15.54 -42.35 -36.76
CA ASP A 164 16.50 -42.53 -37.86
C ASP A 164 17.30 -41.24 -38.13
N LEU A 165 18.61 -41.27 -37.87
CA LEU A 165 19.56 -40.28 -38.36
C LEU A 165 20.06 -40.73 -39.73
N ASP A 166 19.47 -40.11 -40.76
CA ASP A 166 19.79 -40.25 -42.19
C ASP A 166 21.31 -40.13 -42.44
N PRO A 167 21.99 -41.19 -42.93
CA PRO A 167 23.42 -41.14 -43.23
C PRO A 167 23.62 -41.05 -44.75
N ASN A 168 23.30 -39.92 -45.37
CA ASN A 168 23.76 -39.68 -46.74
C ASN A 168 23.82 -38.18 -47.11
N ASP A 169 24.94 -37.53 -46.82
CA ASP A 169 25.50 -36.61 -47.82
C ASP A 169 27.03 -36.66 -47.78
N LYS A 170 27.60 -36.62 -48.99
CA LYS A 170 28.90 -37.14 -49.36
C LYS A 170 29.89 -36.01 -49.65
#